data_AF-A0A7X8W876-F1
#
_entry.id   AF-A0A7X8W876-F1
#
_cell.length_a   1.000
_cell.length_b   1.000
_cell.length_c   1.000
_cell.angle_alpha   90.00
_cell.angle_beta   90.00
_cell.angle_gamma   90.00
#
_symmetry.space_group_name_H-M   'P 1'
#
loop_
_entity.id
_entity.type
_entity.pdbx_description
1 polymer ?
#
loop_
_entity_poly.entity_id
_entity_poly.type
_entity_poly.pdbx_seq_one_letter_code
_entity_poly.pdbx_strand_id
1 'polypeptide(L)'
;ILKNINIEQFQLDPNEVSSVYTVPLNYFLDHEPEYFDMPLKADRNANFPFHLINNGVKYPFYVLKRKVLFYRLPKGLEKYTLWGFTASFVNNFIDILKSGIELDLNKE
;
A
#
# COMPACT_ATOMS: atom_id res chain seq x y z
N ILE A 1 1.36 -17.81 -6.72
CA ILE A 1 0.07 -18.22 -6.12
C ILE A 1 0.34 -19.32 -5.11
N LEU A 2 -0.18 -19.19 -3.89
CA LEU A 2 0.02 -20.20 -2.84
C LEU A 2 -0.78 -21.46 -3.21
N LYS A 3 -0.10 -22.61 -3.23
CA LYS A 3 -0.70 -23.93 -3.48
C LYS A 3 -0.39 -24.82 -2.30
N ASN A 4 -1.37 -25.63 -1.89
CA ASN A 4 -1.20 -26.65 -0.86
C ASN A 4 -0.68 -26.12 0.49
N ILE A 5 -1.05 -24.88 0.85
CA ILE A 5 -0.75 -24.30 2.16
C ILE A 5 -1.97 -24.49 3.06
N ASN A 6 -1.78 -25.14 4.22
CA ASN A 6 -2.72 -25.11 5.31
C ASN A 6 -2.24 -24.10 6.37
N ILE A 7 -2.99 -23.01 6.53
CA ILE A 7 -2.66 -21.92 7.46
C ILE A 7 -2.69 -22.41 8.91
N GLU A 8 -3.52 -23.41 9.23
CA GLU A 8 -3.65 -23.97 10.58
C GLU A 8 -2.37 -24.65 11.08
N GLN A 9 -1.46 -24.99 10.16
CA GLN A 9 -0.17 -25.60 10.49
C GLN A 9 0.91 -24.57 10.84
N PHE A 10 0.62 -23.28 10.71
CA PHE A 10 1.61 -22.25 11.01
C PHE A 10 1.83 -22.14 12.52
N GLN A 11 3.10 -22.27 12.94
CA GLN A 11 3.51 -21.93 14.29
C GLN A 11 3.83 -20.43 14.34
N LEU A 12 2.88 -19.64 14.82
CA LEU A 12 2.97 -18.19 14.91
C LEU A 12 3.14 -17.77 16.36
N ASP A 13 3.99 -16.79 16.61
CA ASP A 13 4.08 -16.19 17.94
C ASP A 13 2.84 -15.31 18.17
N PRO A 14 1.97 -15.61 19.15
CA PRO A 14 0.78 -14.81 19.43
C PRO A 14 1.11 -13.39 19.94
N ASN A 15 2.33 -13.14 20.42
CA ASN A 15 2.78 -11.81 20.81
C ASN A 15 3.13 -10.93 19.59
N GLU A 16 3.45 -11.53 18.45
CA GLU A 16 3.77 -10.82 17.22
C GLU A 16 2.59 -10.82 16.23
N VAL A 17 1.84 -11.92 16.16
CA VAL A 17 0.81 -12.15 15.14
C VAL A 17 -0.56 -12.31 15.78
N SER A 18 -1.42 -11.31 15.58
CA SER A 18 -2.78 -11.32 16.10
C SER A 18 -3.73 -12.23 15.31
N SER A 19 -3.63 -12.28 13.99
CA SER A 19 -4.48 -13.14 13.15
C SER A 19 -3.89 -13.32 11.75
N VAL A 20 -4.32 -14.38 11.06
CA VAL A 20 -3.97 -14.65 9.66
C VAL A 20 -5.25 -14.79 8.84
N TYR A 21 -5.23 -14.22 7.64
CA TYR A 21 -6.28 -14.36 6.64
C TYR A 21 -5.66 -14.38 5.24
N THR A 22 -6.42 -14.88 4.28
CA THR A 22 -6.02 -14.89 2.87
C THR A 22 -7.09 -14.23 2.02
N VAL A 23 -6.65 -13.49 1.01
CA VAL A 23 -7.54 -12.90 0.01
C VAL A 23 -7.26 -13.56 -1.33
N PRO A 24 -8.28 -14.01 -2.07
CA PRO A 24 -8.11 -14.56 -3.40
C PRO A 24 -7.41 -13.55 -4.33
N LEU A 25 -6.43 -14.00 -5.11
CA LEU A 25 -5.68 -13.10 -6.00
C LEU A 25 -6.57 -12.43 -7.07
N ASN A 26 -7.54 -13.18 -7.59
CA ASN A 26 -8.53 -12.67 -8.54
C ASN A 26 -9.35 -11.51 -7.98
N TYR A 27 -9.59 -11.48 -6.66
CA TYR A 27 -10.27 -10.36 -6.03
C TYR A 27 -9.58 -9.03 -6.35
N PHE A 28 -8.25 -8.97 -6.22
CA PHE A 28 -7.49 -7.76 -6.50
C PHE A 28 -7.30 -7.48 -8.01
N LEU A 29 -7.47 -8.48 -8.87
CA LEU A 29 -7.50 -8.25 -10.33
C LEU A 29 -8.79 -7.50 -10.73
N ASP A 30 -9.90 -7.85 -10.08
CA ASP A 30 -11.24 -7.33 -10.37
C ASP A 30 -11.60 -6.06 -9.58
N HIS A 31 -10.85 -5.75 -8.51
CA HIS A 31 -11.14 -4.63 -7.62
C HIS A 31 -9.90 -3.75 -7.43
N GLU A 32 -10.01 -2.50 -7.87
CA GLU A 32 -8.97 -1.47 -7.69
C GLU A 32 -9.01 -0.87 -6.28
N PRO A 33 -7.86 -0.38 -5.76
CA PRO A 33 -7.84 0.33 -4.49
C PRO A 33 -8.40 1.75 -4.64
N GLU A 34 -8.88 2.28 -3.51
CA GLU A 34 -9.15 3.70 -3.35
C GLU A 34 -7.83 4.45 -3.10
N TYR A 35 -7.62 5.58 -3.79
CA TYR A 35 -6.42 6.40 -3.67
C TYR A 35 -6.73 7.68 -2.90
N PHE A 36 -6.00 7.92 -1.82
CA PHE A 36 -6.13 9.14 -1.02
C PHE A 36 -4.82 9.93 -1.01
N ASP A 37 -4.92 11.24 -1.27
CA ASP A 37 -3.76 12.13 -1.19
C ASP A 37 -3.34 12.32 0.27
N MET A 38 -2.06 12.06 0.55
CA MET A 38 -1.41 12.27 1.83
C MET A 38 -0.15 13.11 1.60
N PRO A 39 -0.28 14.44 1.46
CA PRO A 39 0.88 15.31 1.29
C PRO A 39 1.72 15.32 2.56
N LEU A 40 2.99 14.92 2.46
CA LEU A 40 3.93 15.03 3.56
C LEU A 40 4.57 16.41 3.53
N LYS A 41 4.42 17.13 4.63
CA LYS A 41 5.05 18.42 4.89
C LYS A 41 5.95 18.25 6.09
N ALA A 42 7.19 18.69 5.98
CA ALA A 42 8.05 18.81 7.15
C ALA A 42 7.41 19.82 8.11
N ASP A 43 7.12 19.38 9.34
CA ASP A 43 6.72 20.27 10.41
C ASP A 43 7.93 21.11 10.82
N ARG A 44 7.77 22.42 10.81
CA ARG A 44 8.82 23.39 11.10
C ARG A 44 8.33 24.28 12.22
N ASN A 45 8.39 23.69 13.40
CA ASN A 45 8.07 24.33 14.67
C ASN A 45 8.93 25.61 14.83
N ALA A 46 8.56 26.48 15.76
CA ALA A 46 9.20 27.79 15.97
C ALA A 46 10.74 27.75 16.15
N ASN A 47 11.32 26.61 16.50
CA ASN A 47 12.76 26.42 16.71
C ASN A 47 13.54 26.07 15.43
N PHE A 48 12.89 25.97 14.27
CA PHE A 48 13.61 25.70 13.02
C PHE A 48 14.49 26.91 12.65
N PRO A 49 15.81 26.73 12.41
CA PRO A 49 16.74 27.84 12.28
C PRO A 49 16.70 28.46 10.88
N PHE A 50 15.61 29.15 10.56
CA PHE A 50 15.41 29.80 9.26
C PHE A 50 16.52 30.81 8.92
N HIS A 51 17.15 31.43 9.92
CA HIS A 51 18.26 32.37 9.72
C HIS A 51 19.52 31.71 9.12
N LEU A 52 19.62 30.38 9.14
CA LEU A 52 20.75 29.64 8.57
C LEU A 52 20.54 29.20 7.11
N ILE A 53 19.37 29.46 6.52
CA ILE A 53 19.06 29.05 5.14
C ILE A 53 18.70 30.24 4.25
N ASN A 54 19.02 30.13 2.96
CA ASN A 54 18.65 31.13 1.97
C ASN A 54 17.12 31.30 1.93
N ASN A 55 16.66 32.54 1.77
CA ASN A 55 15.25 32.93 1.81
C ASN A 55 14.52 32.69 3.15
N GLY A 56 15.18 32.16 4.17
CA GLY A 56 14.67 32.00 5.52
C GLY A 56 13.26 31.40 5.58
N VAL A 57 12.33 32.09 6.24
CA VAL A 57 10.92 31.68 6.38
C VAL A 57 10.22 31.50 5.03
N LYS A 58 10.70 32.17 3.97
CA LYS A 58 10.16 32.10 2.61
C LYS A 58 10.77 30.97 1.77
N TYR A 59 11.65 30.13 2.33
CA TYR A 59 12.23 29.02 1.57
C TYR A 59 11.13 28.07 1.04
N PRO A 60 11.13 27.72 -0.26
CA PRO A 60 10.08 26.94 -0.89
C PRO A 60 10.28 25.45 -0.65
N PHE A 61 10.09 25.01 0.57
CA PHE A 61 10.26 23.60 0.91
C PHE A 61 9.34 22.70 0.11
N TYR A 62 9.91 21.60 -0.36
CA TYR A 62 9.20 20.59 -1.12
C TYR A 62 8.08 19.95 -0.27
N VAL A 63 6.90 19.83 -0.87
CA VAL A 63 5.79 19.04 -0.34
C VAL A 63 5.77 17.73 -1.11
N LEU A 64 6.08 16.63 -0.43
CA LEU A 64 6.01 15.32 -1.05
C LEU A 64 4.55 14.94 -1.21
N LYS A 65 4.07 14.95 -2.46
CA LYS A 65 2.75 14.45 -2.82
C LYS A 65 2.81 12.93 -2.87
N ARG A 66 2.30 12.28 -1.84
CA ARG A 66 2.16 10.82 -1.80
C ARG A 66 0.69 10.45 -1.84
N LYS A 67 0.36 9.35 -2.51
CA LYS A 67 -0.94 8.68 -2.40
C LYS A 67 -0.84 7.49 -1.47
N VAL A 68 -1.89 7.25 -0.71
CA VAL A 68 -2.07 6.06 0.12
C VAL A 68 -3.22 5.26 -0.46
N LEU A 69 -2.97 3.97 -0.66
CA LEU A 69 -3.92 3.04 -1.24
C LEU A 69 -4.70 2.32 -0.14
N PHE A 70 -5.98 2.08 -0.40
CA PHE A 70 -6.88 1.36 0.48
C PHE A 70 -7.72 0.37 -0.34
N TYR A 71 -7.65 -0.91 0.01
CA TYR A 71 -8.58 -1.93 -0.46
C TYR A 71 -9.61 -2.23 0.62
N ARG A 72 -10.87 -2.22 0.22
CA ARG A 72 -11.92 -2.93 0.94
C ARG A 72 -11.74 -4.41 0.65
N LEU A 73 -11.84 -5.24 1.68
CA LEU A 73 -11.67 -6.68 1.55
C LEU A 73 -13.02 -7.38 1.31
N PRO A 74 -13.01 -8.58 0.70
CA PRO A 74 -14.22 -9.29 0.34
C PRO A 74 -15.05 -9.71 1.55
N LYS A 75 -16.26 -10.20 1.26
CA LYS A 75 -17.18 -10.73 2.27
C LYS A 75 -16.50 -11.79 3.15
N GLY A 76 -16.66 -11.68 4.46
CA GLY A 76 -15.97 -12.48 5.47
C GLY A 76 -14.70 -11.85 6.03
N LEU A 77 -14.16 -10.80 5.39
CA LEU A 77 -12.98 -10.07 5.82
C LEU A 77 -13.23 -8.55 5.97
N GLU A 78 -14.48 -8.11 5.99
CA GLU A 78 -14.87 -6.70 5.97
C GLU A 78 -14.36 -5.91 7.19
N LYS A 79 -14.09 -6.61 8.29
CA LYS A 79 -13.48 -6.02 9.50
C LYS A 79 -12.02 -5.59 9.29
N TYR A 80 -11.38 -6.11 8.25
CA TYR A 80 -9.99 -5.79 7.91
C TYR A 80 -9.96 -4.79 6.77
N THR A 81 -9.00 -3.88 6.82
CA THR A 81 -8.68 -2.97 5.72
C THR A 81 -7.25 -3.22 5.30
N LEU A 82 -7.02 -3.45 4.01
CA LEU A 82 -5.67 -3.55 3.47
C LEU A 82 -5.28 -2.17 2.95
N TRP A 83 -4.30 -1.53 3.58
CA TRP A 83 -3.94 -0.15 3.24
C TRP A 83 -2.44 0.11 3.37
N GLY A 84 -2.02 1.32 3.02
CA GLY A 84 -0.65 1.77 3.22
C GLY A 84 0.34 1.10 2.27
N PHE A 85 1.52 0.75 2.81
CA PHE A 85 2.57 0.12 2.02
C PHE A 85 2.18 -1.27 1.52
N THR A 86 1.49 -2.07 2.33
CA THR A 86 1.06 -3.42 1.93
C THR A 86 0.08 -3.35 0.76
N ALA A 87 -0.89 -2.43 0.79
CA ALA A 87 -1.77 -2.19 -0.36
C ALA A 87 -0.99 -1.74 -1.59
N SER A 88 0.04 -0.91 -1.43
CA SER A 88 0.89 -0.47 -2.55
C SER A 88 1.66 -1.63 -3.17
N PHE A 89 2.18 -2.56 -2.37
CA PHE A 89 2.84 -3.76 -2.89
C PHE A 89 1.87 -4.69 -3.60
N VAL A 90 0.67 -4.90 -3.05
CA VAL A 90 -0.37 -5.69 -3.70
C VAL A 90 -0.75 -5.07 -5.04
N ASN A 91 -1.03 -3.76 -5.09
CA ASN A 91 -1.37 -3.07 -6.33
C ASN A 91 -0.27 -3.21 -7.40
N ASN A 92 0.98 -2.94 -7.04
CA ASN A 92 2.10 -3.09 -7.96
C ASN A 92 2.24 -4.52 -8.48
N PHE A 93 2.00 -5.53 -7.64
CA PHE A 93 2.01 -6.92 -8.06
C PHE A 93 0.88 -7.23 -9.04
N ILE A 94 -0.32 -6.69 -8.81
CA ILE A 94 -1.45 -6.79 -9.74
C ILE A 94 -1.15 -6.12 -11.08
N ASP A 95 -0.54 -4.93 -11.07
CA ASP A 95 -0.15 -4.22 -12.29
C ASP A 95 0.81 -5.07 -13.14
N ILE A 96 1.82 -5.68 -12.51
CA ILE A 96 2.76 -6.59 -13.17
C ILE A 96 2.04 -7.78 -13.81
N LEU A 97 1.07 -8.37 -13.10
CA LEU A 97 0.29 -9.49 -13.63
C LEU A 97 -0.57 -9.08 -14.82
N LYS A 98 -1.24 -7.93 -14.74
CA LYS A 98 -2.07 -7.40 -15.84
C LYS A 98 -1.23 -7.14 -17.08
N SER A 99 -0.06 -6.51 -16.94
CA SER A 99 0.87 -6.30 -18.07
C SER A 99 1.36 -7.62 -18.69
N GLY A 100 1.64 -8.64 -17.87
CA GLY A 100 2.01 -9.97 -18.37
C GLY A 100 0.89 -10.64 -19.18
N ILE A 101 -0.35 -10.55 -18.70
CA ILE A 101 -1.54 -11.09 -19.37
C ILE A 101 -1.77 -10.39 -20.72
N GLU A 102 -1.67 -9.06 -20.76
CA GLU A 102 -1.79 -8.28 -22.00
C GLU A 102 -0.71 -8.65 -23.02
N LEU A 103 0.52 -8.90 -22.58
CA LEU A 103 1.61 -9.34 -23.46
C LEU A 103 1.37 -10.72 -24.07
N ASP A 104 0.68 -11.63 -23.37
CA ASP A 104 0.38 -12.96 -23.90
C ASP A 104 -0.83 -12.94 -24.84
N LEU A 105 -1.83 -12.07 -24.61
CA LEU A 105 -2.97 -11.87 -25.52
C LEU A 105 -2.57 -11.25 -26.87
N ASN A 106 -1.48 -10.48 -26.91
CA ASN A 106 -0.97 -9.83 -28.13
C ASN A 106 0.04 -10.68 -28.92
N LYS A 107 0.25 -11.95 -28.54
CA LYS A 107 1.15 -12.90 -29.24
C LYS A 107 0.42 -13.84 -30.21
N GLU A 108 -0.90 -13.76 -30.30
CA GLU A 108 -1.74 -14.46 -31.29
C GLU A 108 -1.99 -13.56 -32.53
#